data_AF-A0A846NKR7-F1
#
_entry.id   AF-A0A846NKR7-F1
#
_cell.length_a   1.000
_cell.length_b   1.000
_cell.length_c   1.000
_cell.angle_alpha   90.00
_cell.angle_beta   90.00
_cell.angle_gamma   90.00
#
_symmetry.space_group_name_H-M   'P 1'
#
loop_
_entity.id
_entity.type
_entity.pdbx_description
1 polymer ?
#
loop_
_entity_poly.entity_id
_entity_poly.type
_entity_poly.pdbx_seq_one_letter_code
_entity_poly.pdbx_strand_id
1 'polypeptide(L)' 'MEREKTESTIPLHPTQLTSIKGIGVKWVEQLKSCGINSVEDLADFKPKELSEKLQISEKRVLKWIDEAKKLK' A
#
# COMPACT_ATOMS: atom_id res chain seq x y z
N MET A 1 -24.01 -4.04 -23.92
CA MET A 1 -23.78 -3.11 -22.79
C MET A 1 -22.80 -3.78 -21.86
N GLU A 2 -21.55 -3.85 -22.31
CA GLU A 2 -20.44 -4.42 -21.54
C GLU A 2 -19.98 -3.33 -20.57
N ARG A 3 -20.50 -3.40 -19.35
CA ARG A 3 -19.77 -2.88 -18.21
C ARG A 3 -19.33 -4.12 -17.47
N GLU A 4 -18.21 -4.66 -17.93
CA GLU A 4 -17.46 -5.69 -17.25
C GLU A 4 -17.35 -5.29 -15.78
N LYS A 5 -17.96 -6.11 -14.93
CA LYS A 5 -17.60 -6.21 -13.52
C LYS A 5 -16.08 -6.26 -13.49
N THR A 6 -15.43 -5.28 -12.88
CA THR A 6 -14.03 -5.39 -12.50
C THR A 6 -13.93 -6.40 -11.37
N GLU A 7 -13.99 -7.66 -11.78
CA GLU A 7 -13.29 -8.75 -11.14
C GLU A 7 -11.81 -8.35 -11.11
N SER A 8 -11.35 -7.90 -9.96
CA SER A 8 -9.95 -8.03 -9.59
C SER A 8 -9.95 -8.79 -8.29
N THR A 9 -9.95 -10.11 -8.48
CA THR A 9 -9.36 -11.12 -7.60
C THR A 9 -8.70 -10.51 -6.36
N ILE A 10 -9.23 -10.85 -5.19
CA ILE A 10 -8.47 -10.76 -3.95
C ILE A 10 -7.75 -12.11 -3.84
N PRO A 11 -6.53 -12.31 -4.40
CA PRO A 11 -5.69 -13.37 -3.92
C PRO A 11 -5.34 -12.97 -2.49
N LEU A 12 -5.83 -13.81 -1.58
CA LEU A 12 -5.39 -14.00 -0.21
C LEU A 12 -3.86 -14.13 -0.17
N HIS A 13 -3.13 -13.02 -0.27
CA HIS A 13 -1.75 -12.96 0.16
C HIS A 13 -1.72 -12.25 1.52
N PRO A 14 -1.16 -12.87 2.57
CA PRO A 14 -0.86 -12.19 3.83
C PRO A 14 0.22 -11.15 3.54
N THR A 15 -0.21 -10.00 3.05
CA THR A 15 0.66 -8.96 2.52
C THR A 15 1.58 -8.45 3.60
N GLN A 16 2.90 -8.43 3.34
CA GLN A 16 3.87 -7.88 4.30
C GLN A 16 3.59 -6.41 4.68
N LEU A 17 2.73 -5.72 3.92
CA LEU A 17 2.19 -4.41 4.25
C LEU A 17 1.46 -4.40 5.62
N THR A 18 0.75 -5.47 6.00
CA THR A 18 0.12 -5.57 7.34
C THR A 18 1.15 -5.76 8.46
N SER A 19 2.38 -6.13 8.12
CA SER A 19 3.48 -6.27 9.08
C SER A 19 4.05 -4.90 9.49
N ILE A 20 3.79 -3.84 8.72
CA ILE A 20 4.21 -2.48 9.05
C ILE A 20 3.36 -1.94 10.19
N LYS A 21 4.00 -1.60 11.31
CA LYS A 21 3.32 -1.10 12.49
C LYS A 21 2.69 0.28 12.21
N GLY A 22 1.37 0.30 12.07
CA GLY A 22 0.60 1.51 11.74
C GLY A 22 -0.04 1.50 10.35
N ILE A 23 0.25 0.49 9.51
CA ILE A 23 -0.56 0.14 8.34
C ILE A 23 -1.59 -0.92 8.77
N GLY A 24 -2.85 -0.50 8.83
CA GLY A 24 -3.98 -1.42 9.01
C GLY A 24 -4.51 -1.94 7.68
N VAL A 25 -5.41 -2.92 7.76
CA VAL A 25 -6.04 -3.57 6.58
C VAL A 25 -6.64 -2.54 5.60
N LYS A 26 -7.28 -1.47 6.13
CA LYS A 26 -7.81 -0.36 5.31
C LYS A 26 -6.77 0.32 4.43
N TRP A 27 -5.58 0.56 4.97
CA TRP A 27 -4.49 1.19 4.24
C TRP A 27 -3.90 0.22 3.22
N VAL A 28 -3.79 -1.06 3.56
CA VAL A 28 -3.37 -2.11 2.61
C VAL A 28 -4.32 -2.20 1.42
N GLU A 29 -5.63 -2.13 1.64
CA GLU A 29 -6.62 -2.14 0.56
C GLU A 29 -6.48 -0.89 -0.34
N GLN A 30 -6.32 0.30 0.23
CA GLN A 30 -6.06 1.52 -0.55
C GLN A 30 -4.76 1.46 -1.34
N LEU A 31 -3.69 0.93 -0.74
CA LEU A 31 -2.39 0.75 -1.37
C LEU A 31 -2.49 -0.23 -2.54
N LYS A 32 -3.14 -1.38 -2.34
CA LYS A 32 -3.41 -2.35 -3.41
C LYS A 32 -4.24 -1.76 -4.52
N SER A 33 -5.22 -0.92 -4.19
CA SER A 33 -6.01 -0.19 -5.19
C SER A 33 -5.21 0.84 -5.97
N CYS A 34 -4.08 1.32 -5.44
CA CYS A 34 -3.10 2.15 -6.16
C CYS A 34 -2.07 1.32 -6.94
N GLY A 35 -2.12 -0.02 -6.89
CA GLY A 35 -1.13 -0.92 -7.49
C GLY A 35 0.01 -1.33 -6.56
N ILE A 36 0.00 -0.88 -5.30
CA ILE A 36 1.05 -1.18 -4.32
C ILE A 36 0.67 -2.47 -3.59
N ASN A 37 1.24 -3.58 -4.04
CA ASN A 37 0.91 -4.91 -3.52
C ASN A 37 1.92 -5.45 -2.50
N SER A 38 3.10 -4.84 -2.34
CA SER A 38 4.18 -5.35 -1.49
C SER A 38 4.89 -4.24 -0.73
N VAL A 39 5.60 -4.62 0.34
CA VAL A 39 6.50 -3.70 1.07
C VAL A 39 7.62 -3.19 0.18
N GLU A 40 8.12 -4.01 -0.74
CA GLU A 40 9.11 -3.57 -1.71
C GLU A 40 8.57 -2.47 -2.62
N ASP A 41 7.35 -2.65 -3.12
CA ASP A 41 6.69 -1.67 -3.98
C ASP A 41 6.45 -0.37 -3.22
N LEU A 42 5.99 -0.47 -1.96
CA LEU A 42 5.83 0.69 -1.07
C LEU A 42 7.18 1.38 -0.75
N ALA A 43 8.25 0.60 -0.56
CA ALA A 43 9.59 1.10 -0.24
C ALA A 43 10.28 1.78 -1.44
N ASP A 44 9.98 1.32 -2.65
CA ASP A 44 10.42 1.90 -3.92
C ASP A 44 9.55 3.11 -4.32
N PHE A 45 8.30 3.14 -3.86
CA PHE A 45 7.37 4.24 -4.10
C PHE A 45 7.83 5.56 -3.45
N LYS A 46 7.44 6.68 -4.07
CA LYS A 46 7.77 8.00 -3.53
C LYS A 46 6.88 8.36 -2.33
N PRO A 47 7.46 8.76 -1.17
CA PRO A 47 6.69 9.17 0.00
C PRO A 47 5.72 10.32 -0.30
N LYS A 48 6.14 11.27 -1.14
CA LYS A 48 5.31 12.41 -1.53
C LYS A 48 4.06 11.97 -2.29
N GLU A 49 4.24 11.21 -3.37
CA GLU A 49 3.13 10.69 -4.17
C GLU A 49 2.17 9.86 -3.31
N LEU A 50 2.70 8.99 -2.46
CA LEU A 50 1.90 8.15 -1.58
C LEU A 50 1.16 8.97 -0.52
N SER A 51 1.80 10.02 0.02
CA SER A 51 1.16 10.95 0.97
C SER A 51 0.03 11.74 0.33
N GLU A 52 0.18 12.16 -0.92
CA GLU A 52 -0.86 12.90 -1.66
C GLU A 52 -2.02 11.98 -2.05
N LYS A 53 -1.71 10.78 -2.59
CA LYS A 53 -2.71 9.79 -2.99
C LYS A 53 -3.57 9.32 -1.82
N LEU A 54 -2.95 9.07 -0.67
CA LEU A 54 -3.65 8.60 0.51
C LEU A 54 -4.07 9.73 1.46
N GLN A 55 -3.76 10.99 1.13
CA GLN A 55 -3.98 12.18 1.96
C GLN A 55 -3.55 11.98 3.42
N ILE A 56 -2.35 11.43 3.59
CA ILE A 56 -1.74 11.17 4.90
C ILE A 56 -0.53 12.05 5.08
N SER A 57 -0.23 12.38 6.33
CA SER A 57 0.97 13.16 6.65
C SER A 57 2.23 12.44 6.18
N GLU A 58 3.12 13.14 5.47
CA GLU A 58 4.42 12.62 4.98
C GLU A 58 5.20 11.90 6.10
N LYS A 59 5.11 12.37 7.36
CA LYS A 59 5.74 11.70 8.51
C LYS A 59 5.26 10.26 8.71
N ARG A 60 3.96 9.98 8.49
CA ARG A 60 3.42 8.61 8.58
C ARG A 60 3.90 7.77 7.41
N VAL A 61 3.85 8.33 6.21
CA VAL A 61 4.30 7.66 5.01
C VAL A 61 5.79 7.32 5.08
N LEU A 62 6.63 8.25 5.54
CA LEU A 62 8.05 8.02 5.81
C LEU A 62 8.28 6.85 6.77
N LYS A 63 7.50 6.77 7.85
CA LYS A 63 7.56 5.61 8.77
C LYS A 63 7.20 4.32 8.06
N TRP A 64 6.19 4.33 7.20
CA TRP A 64 5.80 3.14 6.47
C TRP A 64 6.87 2.69 5.48
N ILE A 65 7.48 3.63 4.76
CA ILE A 65 8.57 3.36 3.81
C ILE A 65 9.84 2.89 4.54
N ASP A 66 10.17 3.47 5.70
CA ASP A 66 11.29 3.03 6.53
C ASP A 66 11.12 1.60 7.02
N GLU A 67 9.93 1.26 7.55
CA GLU A 67 9.61 -0.11 7.95
C GLU A 67 9.58 -1.06 6.76
N ALA A 68 9.05 -0.62 5.62
CA ALA A 68 9.03 -1.40 4.38
C ALA A 68 10.45 -1.70 3.88
N LYS A 69 11.37 -0.72 3.95
CA LYS A 69 12.79 -0.92 3.62
C LYS A 69 13.52 -1.88 4.55
N LYS A 70 13.10 -2.02 5.81
CA LYS A 70 13.66 -3.00 6.75
C LYS A 70 13.17 -4.43 6.50
N LEU A 71 12.01 -4.56 5.85
CA LEU A 71 11.39 -5.84 5.52
C LEU A 71 11.80 -6.35 4.13
N LYS A 72 12.42 -5.50 3.30
CA LYS A 72 13.11 -5.84 2.05
C LYS A 72 14.47 -6.48 2.35
#